data_AF-A0AAV0XLJ8-F1
#
_entry.id   AF-A0AAV0XLJ8-F1
#
_cell.length_a   1.000
_cell.length_b   1.000
_cell.length_c   1.000
_cell.angle_alpha   90.00
_cell.angle_beta   90.00
_cell.angle_gamma   90.00
#
_symmetry.space_group_name_H-M   'P 1'
#
loop_
_entity.id
_entity.type
_entity.pdbx_description
1 polymer ?
#
loop_
_entity_poly.entity_id
_entity_poly.type
_entity_poly.pdbx_seq_one_letter_code
_entity_poly.pdbx_strand_id
1 'polypeptide(L)'
;MFLSYATVPMFAFMILLNFFSLYSPIESAAKNGKYYHTCQDCLDDTCHSQFNRPCIFRNKAFYCVTCNSVHGNQQYYSEIECVLDCMDPGKSCVCNDECYVCVPNGAMSYSGTCEDPTTEELNQCT
;
A
#
# COMPACT_ATOMS: atom_id res chain seq x y z
N MET A 1 -39.21 -18.21 -33.23
CA MET A 1 -38.51 -16.93 -33.00
C MET A 1 -37.99 -16.91 -31.56
N PHE A 2 -36.88 -17.62 -31.24
CA PHE A 2 -36.41 -17.74 -29.84
C PHE A 2 -34.88 -17.90 -29.71
N LEU A 3 -34.09 -17.45 -30.68
CA LEU A 3 -32.62 -17.43 -30.56
C LEU A 3 -32.05 -16.06 -30.12
N SER A 4 -32.88 -15.02 -30.05
CA SER A 4 -32.45 -13.65 -29.76
C SER A 4 -32.45 -13.27 -28.27
N TYR A 5 -33.11 -14.05 -27.40
CA TYR A 5 -33.26 -13.69 -25.97
C TYR A 5 -32.14 -14.22 -25.07
N ALA A 6 -31.36 -15.22 -25.51
CA ALA A 6 -30.26 -15.79 -24.74
C ALA A 6 -28.89 -15.16 -25.07
N THR A 7 -28.74 -14.56 -26.25
CA THR A 7 -27.46 -13.97 -26.69
C THR A 7 -27.22 -12.58 -26.10
N VAL A 8 -28.27 -11.74 -26.04
CA VAL A 8 -28.21 -10.39 -25.48
C VAL A 8 -27.67 -10.33 -24.04
N PRO A 9 -28.12 -11.18 -23.08
CA PRO A 9 -27.58 -11.14 -21.72
C PRO A 9 -26.11 -11.57 -21.66
N MET A 10 -25.68 -12.55 -22.47
CA MET A 10 -24.28 -13.03 -22.47
C MET A 10 -23.29 -11.94 -22.89
N PHE A 11 -23.65 -11.14 -23.90
CA PHE A 11 -22.83 -9.99 -24.31
C PHE A 11 -22.77 -8.91 -23.21
N ALA A 12 -23.89 -8.64 -22.54
CA ALA A 12 -23.91 -7.69 -21.43
C ALA A 12 -23.03 -8.16 -20.25
N PHE A 13 -23.07 -9.45 -19.90
CA PHE A 13 -22.21 -10.01 -18.85
C PHE A 13 -20.73 -9.97 -19.24
N MET A 14 -20.36 -10.25 -20.49
CA MET A 14 -18.96 -10.14 -20.94
C MET A 14 -18.43 -8.70 -20.93
N ILE A 15 -19.26 -7.72 -21.31
CA ILE A 15 -18.88 -6.30 -21.26
C ILE A 15 -18.72 -5.86 -19.80
N LEU A 16 -19.64 -6.24 -18.92
CA LEU A 16 -19.54 -5.93 -17.49
C LEU A 16 -18.31 -6.60 -16.86
N LEU A 17 -18.04 -7.87 -17.16
CA LEU A 17 -16.86 -8.57 -16.65
C LEU A 17 -15.56 -7.92 -17.14
N ASN A 18 -15.46 -7.54 -18.42
CA ASN A 18 -14.29 -6.80 -18.92
C ASN A 18 -14.15 -5.42 -18.25
N PHE A 19 -15.26 -4.72 -17.99
CA PHE A 19 -15.24 -3.44 -17.30
C PHE A 19 -14.77 -3.60 -15.85
N PHE A 20 -15.24 -4.61 -15.12
CA PHE A 20 -14.71 -4.92 -13.79
C PHE A 20 -13.26 -5.44 -13.86
N SER A 21 -12.82 -6.18 -14.87
CA SER A 21 -11.42 -6.59 -14.98
C SER A 21 -10.45 -5.44 -15.32
N LEU A 22 -10.91 -4.42 -16.06
CA LEU A 22 -10.09 -3.26 -16.44
C LEU A 22 -10.16 -2.12 -15.41
N TYR A 23 -11.29 -1.97 -14.70
CA TYR A 23 -11.56 -0.86 -13.77
C TYR A 23 -11.78 -1.28 -12.33
N SER A 24 -11.86 -2.57 -12.00
CA SER A 24 -11.74 -2.96 -10.60
C SER A 24 -10.27 -2.79 -10.26
N PRO A 25 -9.91 -1.87 -9.35
CA PRO A 25 -8.67 -2.03 -8.65
C PRO A 25 -8.90 -3.28 -7.82
N ILE A 26 -8.54 -4.45 -8.35
CA ILE A 26 -8.06 -5.52 -7.49
C ILE A 26 -6.69 -5.04 -7.02
N GLU A 27 -6.70 -3.92 -6.28
CA GLU A 27 -5.66 -3.57 -5.33
C GLU A 27 -5.65 -4.77 -4.41
N SER A 28 -4.74 -5.68 -4.76
CA SER A 28 -4.42 -6.84 -3.98
C SER A 28 -4.27 -6.35 -2.55
N ALA A 29 -5.22 -6.72 -1.70
CA ALA A 29 -5.35 -6.41 -0.29
C ALA A 29 -4.14 -5.65 0.26
N ALA A 30 -4.25 -4.32 0.33
CA ALA A 30 -3.43 -3.41 1.13
C ALA A 30 -2.05 -3.98 1.54
N LYS A 31 -1.16 -4.22 0.58
CA LYS A 31 0.25 -4.19 0.91
C LYS A 31 0.59 -2.72 1.08
N ASN A 32 1.27 -2.38 2.17
CA ASN A 32 1.56 -1.01 2.60
C ASN A 32 2.49 -0.24 1.64
N GLY A 33 2.47 -0.55 0.34
CA GLY A 33 3.30 0.04 -0.69
C GLY A 33 3.04 -0.58 -2.05
N LYS A 34 3.85 -0.14 -3.03
CA LYS A 34 3.75 -0.54 -4.44
C LYS A 34 5.10 -1.02 -4.94
N TYR A 35 5.08 -2.11 -5.71
CA TYR A 35 6.27 -2.65 -6.37
C TYR A 35 6.38 -2.11 -7.79
N TYR A 36 7.61 -1.87 -8.22
CA TYR A 36 7.98 -1.35 -9.53
C TYR A 36 9.08 -2.20 -10.14
N HIS A 37 9.04 -2.29 -11.47
CA HIS A 37 10.04 -3.05 -12.21
C HIS A 37 11.33 -2.26 -12.40
N THR A 38 11.22 -0.94 -12.59
CA THR A 38 12.36 -0.04 -12.73
C THR A 38 12.38 1.02 -11.63
N CYS A 39 13.57 1.54 -11.34
CA CYS A 39 13.75 2.66 -10.41
C CYS A 39 12.98 3.90 -10.90
N GLN A 40 13.04 4.18 -12.21
CA GLN A 40 12.37 5.33 -12.81
C GLN A 40 10.85 5.30 -12.59
N ASP A 41 10.22 4.14 -12.77
CA ASP A 41 8.78 4.00 -12.51
C ASP A 41 8.42 4.32 -11.05
N CYS A 42 9.32 4.02 -10.11
CA CYS A 42 9.14 4.34 -8.70
C CYS A 42 9.33 5.83 -8.42
N LEU A 43 10.37 6.44 -8.99
CA LEU A 43 10.68 7.87 -8.83
C LEU A 43 9.58 8.76 -9.43
N ASP A 44 8.99 8.32 -10.54
CA ASP A 44 7.91 9.04 -11.23
C ASP A 44 6.54 8.86 -10.56
N ASP A 45 6.39 7.86 -9.68
CA ASP A 45 5.14 7.63 -8.96
C ASP A 45 4.88 8.69 -7.89
N THR A 46 3.62 8.89 -7.56
CA THR A 46 3.15 9.72 -6.44
C THR A 46 3.80 9.37 -5.09
N CYS A 47 4.13 8.09 -4.88
CA CYS A 47 4.81 7.63 -3.67
C CYS A 47 6.13 8.38 -3.42
N HIS A 48 6.93 8.54 -4.47
CA HIS A 48 8.16 9.33 -4.38
C HIS A 48 7.90 10.82 -4.60
N SER A 49 7.25 11.19 -5.70
CA SER A 49 7.15 12.57 -6.17
C SER A 49 6.27 13.48 -5.30
N GLN A 50 5.27 12.94 -4.60
CA GLN A 50 4.36 13.72 -3.76
C GLN A 50 4.54 13.42 -2.27
N PHE A 51 4.67 12.14 -1.92
CA PHE A 51 4.81 11.72 -0.52
C PHE A 51 6.27 11.69 -0.04
N ASN A 52 7.24 12.00 -0.91
CA ASN A 52 8.68 12.01 -0.62
C ASN A 52 9.18 10.70 0.01
N ARG A 53 8.59 9.56 -0.37
CA ARG A 53 8.99 8.26 0.13
C ARG A 53 10.15 7.70 -0.70
N PRO A 54 11.11 6.98 -0.08
CA PRO A 54 12.22 6.42 -0.81
C PRO A 54 11.78 5.25 -1.69
N CYS A 55 12.49 5.09 -2.81
CA CYS A 55 12.42 3.90 -3.64
C CYS A 55 13.45 2.89 -3.15
N ILE A 56 12.98 1.81 -2.54
CA ILE A 56 13.80 0.80 -1.86
C ILE A 56 13.92 -0.41 -2.77
N PHE A 57 15.13 -0.90 -3.02
CA PHE A 57 15.31 -2.14 -3.78
C PHE A 57 15.29 -3.37 -2.87
N ARG A 58 14.20 -4.16 -2.92
CA ARG A 58 14.02 -5.41 -2.17
C ARG A 58 13.52 -6.53 -3.07
N ASN A 59 13.98 -7.76 -2.85
CA ASN A 59 13.50 -8.95 -3.57
C ASN A 59 13.55 -8.83 -5.11
N LYS A 60 14.60 -8.19 -5.65
CA LYS A 60 14.80 -7.94 -7.09
C LYS A 60 13.76 -6.99 -7.74
N ALA A 61 13.09 -6.18 -6.94
CA ALA A 61 12.17 -5.16 -7.42
C ALA A 61 12.38 -3.85 -6.64
N PHE A 62 11.94 -2.74 -7.22
CA PHE A 62 11.85 -1.48 -6.49
C PHE A 62 10.52 -1.43 -5.75
N TYR A 63 10.51 -0.87 -4.56
CA TYR A 63 9.36 -0.86 -3.68
C TYR A 63 9.26 0.50 -2.99
N CYS A 64 8.04 1.02 -2.89
CA CYS A 64 7.78 2.28 -2.21
C CYS A 64 6.64 2.11 -1.22
N VAL A 65 6.90 2.37 0.06
CA VAL A 65 5.97 2.22 1.17
C VAL A 65 5.07 3.44 1.25
N THR A 66 3.75 3.24 1.21
CA THR A 66 2.74 4.31 1.28
C THR A 66 2.03 4.38 2.63
N CYS A 67 1.95 3.28 3.40
CA CYS A 67 1.24 3.22 4.68
C CYS A 67 -0.20 3.75 4.63
N ASN A 68 -1.01 3.18 3.73
CA ASN A 68 -2.41 3.57 3.60
C ASN A 68 -3.22 3.23 4.86
N SER A 69 -4.24 4.02 5.15
CA SER A 69 -5.15 3.73 6.28
C SER A 69 -5.84 2.37 6.12
N VAL A 70 -5.78 1.53 7.16
CA VAL A 70 -6.42 0.20 7.18
C VAL A 70 -7.52 0.21 8.23
N HIS A 71 -8.75 -0.15 7.83
CA HIS A 71 -9.93 -0.15 8.70
C HIS A 71 -10.19 1.18 9.44
N GLY A 72 -9.83 2.31 8.83
CA GLY A 72 -9.98 3.64 9.44
C GLY A 72 -8.89 4.01 10.45
N ASN A 73 -7.92 3.12 10.68
CA ASN A 73 -6.72 3.45 11.45
C ASN A 73 -5.68 4.04 10.50
N GLN A 74 -5.29 5.28 10.79
CA GLN A 74 -4.19 5.93 10.10
C GLN A 74 -2.89 5.17 10.38
N GLN A 75 -2.15 4.87 9.33
CA GLN A 75 -0.80 4.35 9.42
C GLN A 75 0.20 5.43 9.00
N TYR A 76 1.43 5.31 9.49
CA TYR A 76 2.49 6.27 9.27
C TYR A 76 3.75 5.56 8.79
N TYR A 77 4.53 6.23 7.96
CA TYR A 77 5.78 5.66 7.46
C TYR A 77 6.87 5.66 8.51
N SER A 78 6.95 6.72 9.32
CA SER A 78 7.97 6.85 10.38
C SER A 78 7.35 6.88 11.77
N GLU A 79 8.13 6.44 12.75
CA GLU A 79 7.75 6.53 14.16
C GLU A 79 7.49 7.98 14.57
N ILE A 80 8.29 8.91 14.07
CA ILE A 80 8.19 10.34 14.39
C ILE A 80 6.83 10.89 13.91
N GLU A 81 6.45 10.60 12.66
CA GLU A 81 5.12 10.98 12.13
C GLU A 81 4.01 10.41 13.01
N CYS A 82 4.12 9.15 13.41
CA CYS A 82 3.13 8.53 14.27
C CYS A 82 3.07 9.21 15.65
N VAL A 83 4.20 9.45 16.31
CA VAL A 83 4.26 10.02 17.67
C VAL A 83 3.71 11.45 17.70
N LEU A 84 3.96 12.23 16.64
CA LEU A 84 3.43 13.58 16.52
C LEU A 84 1.89 13.58 16.46
N ASP A 85 1.28 12.63 15.78
CA ASP A 85 -0.18 12.53 15.67
C ASP A 85 -0.82 11.70 16.80
N CYS A 86 -0.04 10.85 17.48
CA CYS A 86 -0.47 9.98 18.58
C CYS A 86 -0.21 10.61 19.96
N MET A 87 -0.79 11.78 20.22
CA MET A 87 -0.54 12.52 21.47
C MET A 87 -1.31 12.00 22.70
N ASP A 88 -2.22 11.05 22.53
CA ASP A 88 -3.00 10.48 23.64
C ASP A 88 -2.09 9.67 24.59
N PRO A 89 -2.01 10.00 25.89
CA PRO A 89 -1.13 9.30 26.84
C PRO A 89 -1.52 7.84 27.10
N GLY A 90 -2.75 7.45 26.72
CA GLY A 90 -3.22 6.07 26.75
C GLY A 90 -2.92 5.27 25.48
N LYS A 91 -2.22 5.86 24.51
CA LYS A 91 -1.84 5.23 23.25
C LYS A 91 -0.34 5.29 23.04
N SER A 92 0.16 4.43 22.17
CA SER A 92 1.53 4.42 21.71
C SER A 92 1.59 4.04 20.24
N CYS A 93 2.67 4.48 19.59
CA CYS A 93 2.99 4.05 18.25
C CYS A 93 3.65 2.68 18.29
N VAL A 94 3.06 1.73 17.57
CA VAL A 94 3.62 0.40 17.39
C VAL A 94 3.79 0.12 15.91
N CYS A 95 4.74 -0.74 15.59
CA CYS A 95 4.88 -1.19 14.22
C CYS A 95 3.80 -2.22 13.88
N ASN A 96 3.25 -2.10 12.68
CA ASN A 96 2.35 -3.03 12.02
C ASN A 96 2.87 -3.26 10.59
N ASP A 97 3.50 -4.41 10.37
CA ASP A 97 4.27 -4.75 9.17
C ASP A 97 5.40 -3.74 8.89
N GLU A 98 5.22 -2.86 7.90
CA GLU A 98 6.19 -1.86 7.45
C GLU A 98 5.78 -0.42 7.85
N CYS A 99 4.72 -0.27 8.66
CA CYS A 99 4.13 1.01 9.01
C CYS A 99 3.86 1.14 10.51
N TYR A 100 3.85 2.37 11.01
CA TYR A 100 3.51 2.68 12.39
C TYR A 100 2.02 2.96 12.54
N VAL A 101 1.43 2.48 13.63
CA VAL A 101 0.03 2.72 13.99
C VAL A 101 -0.09 3.17 15.43
N CYS A 102 -0.96 4.16 15.66
CA CYS A 102 -1.29 4.63 17.00
C CYS A 102 -2.35 3.72 17.62
N VAL A 103 -1.98 2.98 18.67
CA VAL A 103 -2.86 1.99 19.31
C VAL A 103 -2.91 2.19 20.82
N PRO A 104 -3.97 1.73 21.51
CA PRO A 104 -4.00 1.76 22.97
C PRO A 104 -2.82 1.03 23.59
N ASN A 105 -2.27 1.59 24.67
CA ASN A 105 -1.21 0.94 25.46
C ASN A 105 -1.68 -0.43 25.94
N GLY A 106 -0.88 -1.47 25.68
CA GLY A 106 -1.22 -2.85 26.03
C GLY A 106 -2.09 -3.59 25.00
N ALA A 107 -2.40 -2.96 23.86
CA ALA A 107 -2.85 -3.72 22.68
C ALA A 107 -1.75 -4.73 22.30
N MET A 108 -2.15 -5.93 21.84
CA MET A 108 -1.20 -6.94 21.39
C MET A 108 -0.27 -6.32 20.34
N SER A 109 1.04 -6.52 20.52
CA SER A 109 2.04 -6.12 19.53
C SER A 109 1.69 -6.79 18.21
N TYR A 110 1.52 -5.99 17.16
CA TYR A 110 1.48 -6.54 15.81
C TYR A 110 2.86 -7.14 15.53
N SER A 111 2.86 -8.33 14.92
CA SER A 111 4.06 -9.10 14.63
C SER A 111 4.78 -8.51 13.41
N GLY A 112 5.33 -7.30 13.53
CA GLY A 112 6.07 -6.63 12.46
C GLY A 112 7.25 -5.83 13.00
N THR A 113 8.32 -5.79 12.23
CA THR A 113 9.46 -4.88 12.44
C THR A 113 9.44 -3.84 11.33
N CYS A 114 9.33 -2.57 11.72
CA CYS A 114 9.40 -1.43 10.82
C CYS A 114 10.89 -1.22 10.56
N GLU A 115 11.42 -2.05 9.66
CA GLU A 115 12.83 -2.08 9.37
C GLU A 115 13.14 -0.95 8.40
N ASP A 116 13.85 0.06 8.90
CA ASP A 116 14.33 1.15 8.08
C ASP A 116 15.14 0.62 6.89
N PRO A 117 14.97 1.19 5.68
CA PRO A 117 15.74 0.76 4.53
C PRO A 117 17.23 1.02 4.75
N THR A 118 18.05 0.04 4.39
CA THR A 118 19.50 0.16 4.47
C THR A 118 20.04 1.08 3.38
N THR A 119 21.23 1.65 3.61
CA THR A 119 21.92 2.49 2.62
C THR A 119 22.14 1.77 1.29
N GLU A 120 22.39 0.45 1.32
CA GLU A 120 22.56 -0.34 0.09
C GLU A 120 21.27 -0.45 -0.73
N GLU A 121 20.13 -0.66 -0.06
CA GLU A 121 18.82 -0.74 -0.72
C GLU A 121 18.38 0.60 -1.32
N LEU A 122 18.76 1.72 -0.68
CA LEU A 122 18.50 3.08 -1.17
C LEU A 122 19.40 3.45 -2.35
N ASN A 123 20.67 3.05 -2.31
CA ASN A 123 21.66 3.40 -3.34
C ASN A 123 21.47 2.68 -4.67
N GLN A 124 20.59 1.67 -4.73
CA GLN A 124 20.23 0.97 -5.97
C GLN A 124 19.41 1.85 -6.93
N CYS A 125 18.88 2.98 -6.44
CA CYS A 125 18.03 3.91 -7.18
C CYS A 125 18.62 5.34 -7.24
N THR A 126 19.92 5.51 -6.92
CA THR A 126 20.69 6.78 -7.02
C THR A 126 21.65 6.81 -8.18
#